data_AF-A0A380NWF2-F1
#
_entry.id   AF-A0A380NWF2-F1
#
_cell.length_a   1.000
_cell.length_b   1.000
_cell.length_c   1.000
_cell.angle_alpha   90.00
_cell.angle_beta   90.00
_cell.angle_gamma   90.00
#
_symmetry.space_group_name_H-M   'P 1'
#
loop_
_entity.id
_entity.type
_entity.pdbx_description
1 polymer ?
#
loop_
_entity_poly.entity_id
_entity_poly.type
_entity_poly.pdbx_seq_one_letter_code
_entity_poly.pdbx_strand_id
1 'polypeptide(L)'
;MGWAQRINVFDGINVKNFRNYQDLDVTFSPGVNVFLGANAQGKTNLLEAIYVLALTRSHRTHSDKELIMMGESEARVAGVVEKILGRYHFH
;
A
#
# COMPACT_ATOMS: atom_id res chain seq x y z
N MET A 1 29.89 -4.70 -2.93
CA MET A 1 29.02 -3.69 -3.60
C MET A 1 27.64 -4.32 -3.74
N GLY A 2 26.67 -3.83 -2.97
CA GLY A 2 25.37 -4.48 -2.80
C GLY A 2 24.44 -4.23 -3.98
N TRP A 3 24.03 -5.30 -4.66
CA TRP A 3 23.01 -5.25 -5.70
C TRP A 3 21.68 -4.86 -5.07
N ALA A 4 21.16 -3.68 -5.40
CA ALA A 4 19.83 -3.26 -4.98
C ALA A 4 18.80 -4.21 -5.59
N GLN A 5 18.12 -4.97 -4.75
CA GLN A 5 17.06 -5.89 -5.17
C GLN A 5 15.78 -5.07 -5.39
N ARG A 6 15.20 -5.16 -6.59
CA ARG A 6 14.01 -4.39 -6.98
C ARG A 6 12.75 -5.16 -6.56
N ILE A 7 11.95 -4.56 -5.68
CA ILE A 7 10.56 -4.99 -5.45
C ILE A 7 9.75 -4.42 -6.62
N ASN A 8 9.05 -5.28 -7.37
CA ASN A 8 8.35 -4.84 -8.58
C ASN A 8 6.81 -4.86 -8.45
N VAL A 9 6.22 -5.64 -7.53
CA VAL A 9 4.76 -5.84 -7.49
C VAL A 9 4.26 -6.04 -6.05
N PHE A 10 3.13 -5.40 -5.71
CA PHE A 10 2.30 -5.80 -4.57
C PHE A 10 1.27 -6.83 -5.06
N ASP A 11 1.23 -8.01 -4.45
CA ASP A 11 0.21 -9.03 -4.75
C ASP A 11 -1.11 -8.71 -4.06
N GLY A 12 -1.04 -7.96 -2.97
CA GLY A 12 -2.22 -7.51 -2.25
C GLY A 12 -1.91 -6.60 -1.08
N ILE A 13 -2.96 -6.01 -0.53
CA ILE A 13 -2.92 -5.11 0.62
C ILE A 13 -4.08 -5.40 1.55
N ASN A 14 -3.79 -5.43 2.86
CA ASN A 14 -4.77 -5.43 3.93
C ASN A 14 -4.65 -4.14 4.73
N VAL A 15 -5.78 -3.50 5.00
CA VAL A 15 -5.87 -2.22 5.69
C VAL A 15 -6.91 -2.32 6.80
N LYS A 16 -6.55 -1.87 8.00
CA LYS A 16 -7.44 -1.81 9.17
C LYS A 16 -7.41 -0.41 9.76
N ASN A 17 -8.59 0.12 10.06
CA ASN A 17 -8.78 1.42 10.71
C ASN A 17 -7.98 2.56 10.04
N PHE A 18 -7.86 2.53 8.71
CA PHE A 18 -7.09 3.49 7.94
C PHE A 18 -8.02 4.43 7.19
N ARG A 19 -7.94 5.72 7.48
CA ARG A 19 -8.83 6.76 6.91
C ARG A 19 -10.30 6.37 7.08
N ASN A 20 -10.99 6.04 5.99
CA ASN A 20 -12.39 5.62 5.99
C ASN A 20 -12.57 4.10 5.82
N TYR A 21 -11.49 3.31 5.81
CA TYR A 21 -11.54 1.86 5.78
C TYR A 21 -11.43 1.30 7.19
N GLN A 22 -12.51 0.66 7.66
CA GLN A 22 -12.46 -0.11 8.91
C GLN A 22 -11.70 -1.42 8.69
N ASP A 23 -12.03 -2.12 7.61
CA ASP A 23 -11.35 -3.33 7.15
C ASP A 23 -11.44 -3.40 5.63
N LEU A 24 -10.30 -3.61 4.97
CA LEU A 24 -10.22 -3.78 3.54
C LEU A 24 -9.12 -4.80 3.22
N ASP A 25 -9.46 -5.80 2.42
CA ASP A 25 -8.52 -6.78 1.88
C ASP A 25 -8.65 -6.81 0.35
N VAL A 26 -7.54 -6.58 -0.35
CA VAL A 26 -7.51 -6.47 -1.81
C VAL A 26 -6.35 -7.30 -2.35
N THR A 27 -6.66 -8.20 -3.27
CA THR A 27 -5.67 -8.86 -4.13
C THR A 27 -5.55 -8.10 -5.44
N PHE A 28 -4.32 -7.82 -5.86
CA PHE A 28 -4.04 -7.10 -7.10
C PHE A 28 -3.81 -8.07 -8.27
N SER A 29 -4.17 -7.62 -9.46
CA SER A 29 -3.77 -8.26 -10.71
C SER A 29 -2.33 -7.84 -11.08
N PRO A 30 -1.55 -8.68 -11.78
CA PRO A 30 -0.17 -8.40 -12.18
C PRO A 30 -0.03 -7.30 -13.26
N GLY A 31 -1.15 -6.71 -13.69
CA GLY A 31 -1.22 -5.63 -14.66
C GLY A 31 -1.81 -4.36 -14.08
N VAL A 32 -2.60 -3.65 -14.89
CA VAL A 32 -3.27 -2.42 -14.46
C VAL A 32 -4.47 -2.77 -13.58
N ASN A 33 -4.49 -2.23 -12.36
CA ASN A 33 -5.62 -2.31 -11.45
C ASN A 33 -6.44 -1.03 -11.53
N VAL A 34 -7.74 -1.15 -11.83
CA VAL A 34 -8.65 0.00 -11.95
C VAL A 34 -9.65 -0.03 -10.81
N PHE A 35 -9.58 0.96 -9.92
CA PHE A 35 -10.52 1.11 -8.81
C PHE A 35 -11.69 2.00 -9.24
N LEU A 36 -12.92 1.46 -9.21
CA LEU A 36 -14.14 2.16 -9.60
C LEU A 36 -14.97 2.53 -8.36
N GLY A 37 -15.77 3.59 -8.48
CA GLY A 37 -16.65 4.09 -7.42
C GLY A 37 -16.86 5.60 -7.52
N ALA A 38 -17.79 6.14 -6.74
CA ALA A 38 -18.04 7.58 -6.71
C ALA A 38 -16.88 8.35 -6.05
N ASN A 39 -16.84 9.67 -6.26
CA ASN A 39 -15.89 10.54 -5.56
C ASN A 39 -16.05 10.40 -4.04
N ALA A 40 -14.94 10.60 -3.31
CA ALA A 40 -14.87 10.47 -1.84
C ALA A 40 -15.18 9.08 -1.26
N GLN A 41 -15.32 8.01 -2.06
CA GLN A 41 -15.54 6.64 -1.55
C GLN A 41 -14.26 5.90 -1.11
N GLY A 42 -13.13 6.58 -0.96
CA GLY A 42 -11.90 5.98 -0.44
C GLY A 42 -10.88 5.51 -1.47
N LYS A 43 -11.14 5.59 -2.78
CA LYS A 43 -10.16 5.22 -3.82
C LYS A 43 -8.78 5.88 -3.63
N THR A 44 -8.76 7.19 -3.34
CA THR A 44 -7.52 7.93 -3.04
C THR A 44 -6.89 7.48 -1.71
N ASN A 45 -7.68 7.05 -0.73
CA ASN A 45 -7.18 6.53 0.53
C ASN A 45 -6.52 5.15 0.34
N LEU A 46 -7.02 4.31 -0.58
CA LEU A 46 -6.37 3.06 -0.95
C LEU A 46 -5.00 3.32 -1.61
N LEU A 47 -4.93 4.26 -2.54
CA LEU A 47 -3.65 4.69 -3.14
C LEU A 47 -2.70 5.29 -2.09
N GLU A 48 -3.22 6.03 -1.11
CA GLU A 48 -2.45 6.54 0.02
C GLU A 48 -1.91 5.41 0.91
N ALA A 49 -2.69 4.36 1.18
CA ALA A 49 -2.22 3.20 1.92
C ALA A 49 -1.07 2.48 1.20
N ILE A 50 -1.19 2.27 -0.12
CA ILE A 50 -0.10 1.71 -0.95
C ILE A 50 1.15 2.60 -0.88
N TYR A 51 0.97 3.92 -0.95
CA TYR A 51 2.08 4.87 -0.85
C TYR A 51 2.77 4.82 0.52
N VAL A 52 2.00 4.76 1.61
CA VAL A 52 2.52 4.60 2.98
C VAL A 52 3.28 3.28 3.12
N LEU A 53 2.76 2.18 2.57
CA LEU A 53 3.43 0.89 2.61
C LEU A 53 4.79 0.90 1.89
N ALA A 54 4.90 1.65 0.78
CA ALA A 54 6.12 1.75 0.00
C ALA A 54 7.14 2.76 0.58
N LEU A 55 6.69 3.83 1.22
CA LEU A 55 7.52 4.99 1.55
C LEU A 55 7.45 5.44 3.02
N THR A 56 6.72 4.69 3.85
CA THR A 56 6.53 4.92 5.29
C THR A 56 6.04 6.31 5.66
N ARG A 57 5.37 7.02 4.74
CA ARG A 57 4.83 8.37 4.95
C ARG A 57 3.63 8.59 4.05
N SER A 58 2.76 9.52 4.43
CA SER A 58 1.70 10.00 3.55
C SER A 58 2.22 11.08 2.59
N HIS A 59 1.60 11.18 1.41
CA HIS A 59 1.80 12.28 0.47
C HIS A 59 0.88 13.48 0.76
N ARG A 60 -0.12 13.33 1.62
CA ARG A 60 -1.16 14.33 1.93
C ARG A 60 -0.95 15.02 3.27
N THR A 61 -0.29 14.34 4.21
CA THR A 61 -0.10 14.83 5.57
C THR A 61 1.21 14.33 6.16
N HIS A 62 1.72 15.08 7.14
CA HIS A 62 2.87 14.69 7.96
C HIS A 62 2.46 14.09 9.32
N SER A 63 1.16 14.04 9.62
CA SER A 63 0.63 13.52 10.88
C SER A 63 0.07 12.12 10.71
N ASP A 64 0.73 11.13 11.31
CA ASP A 64 0.26 9.73 11.28
C ASP A 64 -1.13 9.57 11.93
N LYS A 65 -1.47 10.43 12.89
CA LYS A 65 -2.80 10.43 13.54
C LYS A 65 -3.94 10.68 12.55
N GLU A 66 -3.68 11.45 11.49
CA GLU A 66 -4.70 11.73 10.47
C GLU A 66 -4.94 10.53 9.54
N LEU A 67 -4.05 9.52 9.57
CA LEU A 67 -4.23 8.27 8.84
C LEU A 67 -5.12 7.29 9.60
N ILE A 68 -5.28 7.46 10.91
CA ILE A 68 -6.13 6.61 11.74
C ILE A 68 -7.60 6.99 11.52
N MET A 69 -8.45 5.97 11.38
CA MET A 69 -9.90 6.14 11.30
C MET A 69 -10.42 6.86 12.55
N MET A 70 -11.36 7.79 12.34
CA MET A 70 -11.92 8.57 13.45
C MET A 70 -12.57 7.65 14.49
N GLY A 71 -12.13 7.79 15.75
CA GLY A 71 -12.61 6.97 16.87
C GLY A 71 -11.72 5.76 17.19
N GLU A 72 -10.76 5.43 16.32
CA GLU A 72 -9.81 4.35 16.53
C GLU A 72 -8.50 4.86 17.14
N SER A 73 -7.79 4.00 17.87
CA SER A 73 -6.51 4.33 18.50
C SER A 73 -5.29 4.00 17.64
N GLU A 74 -5.45 3.10 16.68
CA GLU A 74 -4.38 2.65 15.78
C GLU A 74 -4.93 2.30 14.39
N ALA A 75 -4.02 2.28 13.42
CA ALA A 75 -4.27 1.83 12.07
C ALA A 75 -3.19 0.84 11.64
N ARG A 76 -3.53 -0.09 10.76
CA ARG A 76 -2.58 -1.04 10.18
C ARG A 76 -2.70 -1.03 8.66
N VAL A 77 -1.54 -1.00 8.01
CA VAL A 77 -1.39 -1.24 6.58
C VAL A 77 -0.38 -2.37 6.42
N ALA A 78 -0.78 -3.47 5.80
CA ALA A 78 0.08 -4.60 5.50
C ALA A 78 -0.06 -4.95 4.02
N GLY A 79 1.00 -5.45 3.39
CA GLY A 79 0.90 -5.93 2.03
C GLY A 79 1.82 -7.09 1.75
N VAL A 80 1.49 -7.81 0.69
CA VAL A 80 2.28 -8.92 0.15
C VAL A 80 3.02 -8.40 -1.06
N VAL A 81 4.33 -8.65 -1.13
CA VAL A 81 5.18 -8.20 -2.23
C VAL A 81 5.87 -9.37 -2.90
N GLU A 82 5.88 -9.36 -4.22
CA GLU A 82 6.67 -10.29 -5.01
C GLU A 82 8.06 -9.70 -5.28
N LYS A 83 9.09 -10.47 -4.92
CA LYS A 83 10.49 -10.10 -5.15
C LYS A 83 11.01 -10.79 -6.40
N ILE A 84 11.29 -10.00 -7.43
CA ILE A 84 11.93 -10.51 -8.64
C ILE A 84 13.44 -10.53 -8.42
N LEU A 85 14.00 -11.73 -8.29
CA LEU A 85 15.45 -11.93 -8.33
C LEU A 85 15.92 -11.74 -9.78
N GLY A 86 16.83 -10.78 -9.99
CA GLY A 86 17.46 -10.57 -11.29
C GLY A 86 18.28 -11.80 -11.73
N ARG A 87 18.58 -11.91 -13.03
CA ARG A 87 19.51 -12.94 -13.51
C ARG A 87 20.93 -12.60 -13.08
N TYR A 88 21.53 -13.47 -12.28
CA TYR A 88 22.93 -13.38 -11.90
C TYR A 88 23.76 -14.18 -12.92
N HIS A 89 24.67 -13.53 -13.64
CA HIS A 89 25.71 -14.20 -14.40
C HIS A 89 26.96 -14.26 -13.54
N PHE A 90 27.40 -15.47 -13.21
CA PHE A 90 28.71 -15.71 -12.60
C PHE A 90 29.67 -16.09 -13.73
N HIS A 91 30.77 -15.36 -13.87
CA HIS A 91 31.91 -15.69 -14.72
C HIS A 91 33.09 -16.11 -13.84
#